data_AF-A0A8I0U908-F1
#
_entry.id   AF-A0A8I0U908-F1
#
_cell.length_a   1.000
_cell.length_b   1.000
_cell.length_c   1.000
_cell.angle_alpha   90.00
_cell.angle_beta   90.00
_cell.angle_gamma   90.00
#
_symmetry.space_group_name_H-M   'P 1'
#
loop_
_entity.id
_entity.type
_entity.pdbx_description
1 polymer ?
#
loop_
_entity_poly.entity_id
_entity_poly.type
_entity_poly.pdbx_seq_one_letter_code
_entity_poly.pdbx_strand_id
1 'polypeptide(L)'
;IAARKNYIRQQNKRIMNKTKTSRGDKFAEGWVLAVRREVQLFAMTREERELASLWLEQKYPDSGTTSGRQAGKSRDGDVSRITGYKEGENVRLHQPVNGQEQQKLGSGL
;
A
#
# COMPACT_ATOMS: atom_id res chain seq x y z
N ILE A 1 0.66 -6.13 -5.55
CA ILE A 1 -0.11 -6.45 -6.79
C ILE A 1 -0.61 -7.90 -6.82
N ALA A 2 0.15 -8.89 -6.35
CA ALA A 2 -0.23 -10.31 -6.34
C ALA A 2 -1.52 -10.61 -5.54
N ALA A 3 -1.63 -10.15 -4.28
CA ALA A 3 -2.80 -10.38 -3.42
C ALA A 3 -4.12 -9.91 -4.06
N ARG A 4 -4.17 -8.67 -4.54
CA ARG A 4 -5.31 -8.13 -5.29
C ARG A 4 -5.63 -8.96 -6.53
N LYS A 5 -4.62 -9.34 -7.31
CA LYS A 5 -4.80 -10.15 -8.53
C LYS A 5 -5.39 -11.53 -8.20
N ASN A 6 -4.93 -12.16 -7.12
CA ASN A 6 -5.45 -13.43 -6.64
C ASN A 6 -6.90 -13.31 -6.16
N TYR A 7 -7.21 -12.27 -5.38
CA TYR A 7 -8.58 -11.99 -4.94
C TYR A 7 -9.54 -11.79 -6.12
N ILE A 8 -9.14 -10.99 -7.11
CA ILE A 8 -9.91 -10.79 -8.35
C ILE A 8 -10.12 -12.11 -9.11
N ARG A 9 -9.12 -12.99 -9.16
CA ARG A 9 -9.23 -14.31 -9.84
C ARG A 9 -10.23 -15.24 -9.16
N GLN A 10 -10.38 -15.17 -7.84
CA GLN A 10 -11.32 -15.99 -7.06
C GLN A 10 -12.78 -15.55 -7.22
N GLN A 11 -13.03 -14.34 -7.71
CA GLN A 11 -14.39 -13.86 -7.94
C GLN A 11 -15.10 -14.65 -9.06
N ASN A 12 -16.41 -14.86 -8.90
CA ASN A 12 -17.23 -15.57 -9.89
C ASN A 12 -17.07 -14.98 -11.31
N LYS A 13 -16.80 -15.83 -12.30
CA LYS A 13 -16.55 -15.42 -13.70
C LYS A 13 -17.73 -14.69 -14.36
N ARG A 14 -18.95 -14.83 -13.84
CA ARG A 14 -20.17 -14.22 -14.37
C ARG A 14 -20.41 -12.77 -13.90
N ILE A 15 -19.62 -12.26 -12.95
CA ILE A 15 -19.81 -10.87 -12.49
C ILE A 15 -19.28 -9.89 -13.54
N MET A 16 -19.94 -8.73 -13.64
CA MET A 16 -19.49 -7.65 -14.52
C MET A 16 -18.08 -7.17 -14.15
N ASN A 17 -17.28 -6.83 -15.16
CA ASN A 17 -15.92 -6.29 -14.98
C ASN A 17 -15.89 -5.07 -14.07
N LYS A 18 -16.87 -4.16 -14.17
CA LYS A 18 -17.00 -2.98 -13.31
C LYS A 18 -17.08 -3.36 -11.82
N THR A 19 -17.92 -4.34 -11.49
CA THR A 19 -18.07 -4.85 -10.12
C THR A 19 -16.80 -5.54 -9.64
N LYS A 20 -16.15 -6.31 -10.52
CA LYS A 20 -14.88 -6.99 -10.22
C LYS A 20 -13.77 -5.99 -9.89
N THR A 21 -13.64 -4.92 -10.68
CA THR A 21 -12.70 -3.83 -10.41
C THR A 21 -13.05 -3.12 -9.11
N SER A 22 -14.32 -2.77 -8.89
CA SER A 22 -14.79 -2.14 -7.65
C SER A 22 -14.46 -2.96 -6.39
N ARG A 23 -14.74 -4.26 -6.40
CA ARG A 23 -14.36 -5.17 -5.31
C ARG A 23 -12.83 -5.28 -5.15
N GLY A 24 -12.09 -5.32 -6.25
CA GLY A 24 -10.62 -5.34 -6.22
C GLY A 24 -10.00 -4.06 -5.66
N ASP A 25 -10.63 -2.91 -5.92
CA ASP A 25 -10.21 -1.62 -5.37
C ASP A 25 -10.52 -1.56 -3.86
N LYS A 26 -11.69 -2.04 -3.42
CA LYS A 26 -12.03 -2.17 -2.00
C LYS A 26 -11.12 -3.14 -1.24
N PHE A 27 -10.76 -4.26 -1.86
CA PHE A 27 -9.74 -5.16 -1.33
C PHE A 27 -8.40 -4.44 -1.13
N ALA A 28 -7.96 -3.67 -2.13
CA ALA A 28 -6.70 -2.94 -2.04
C ALA A 28 -6.73 -1.87 -0.93
N GLU A 29 -7.85 -1.15 -0.76
CA GLU A 29 -8.04 -0.22 0.36
C GLU A 29 -7.83 -0.90 1.71
N GLY A 30 -8.51 -2.04 1.93
CA GLY A 30 -8.38 -2.80 3.18
C GLY A 30 -6.96 -3.29 3.43
N TRP A 31 -6.31 -3.79 2.38
CA TRP A 31 -4.94 -4.28 2.45
C TRP A 31 -3.94 -3.18 2.86
N VAL A 32 -4.01 -2.01 2.21
CA VAL A 32 -3.14 -0.86 2.52
C VAL A 32 -3.37 -0.39 3.96
N LEU A 33 -4.62 -0.38 4.43
CA LEU A 33 -4.92 -0.01 5.80
C LEU A 33 -4.26 -0.93 6.82
N ALA A 34 -4.25 -2.25 6.59
CA ALA A 34 -3.60 -3.21 7.48
C ALA A 34 -2.07 -3.03 7.51
N VAL A 35 -1.45 -2.87 6.34
CA VAL A 35 0.01 -2.81 6.19
C VAL A 35 0.59 -1.47 6.64
N ARG A 36 -0.20 -0.39 6.64
CA ARG A 36 0.23 0.97 7.04
C ARG A 36 0.98 0.97 8.38
N ARG A 37 0.45 0.29 9.40
CA ARG A 37 1.05 0.28 10.74
C ARG A 37 2.42 -0.39 10.73
N GLU A 38 2.54 -1.52 10.04
CA GLU A 38 3.78 -2.27 9.91
C GLU A 38 4.86 -1.43 9.19
N VAL A 39 4.48 -0.74 8.10
CA VAL A 39 5.37 0.17 7.39
C VAL A 39 5.78 1.35 8.27
N GLN A 40 4.87 1.93 9.05
CA GLN A 40 5.19 3.04 9.94
C GLN A 40 6.16 2.64 11.06
N LEU A 41 6.05 1.41 11.58
CA LEU A 41 6.96 0.87 12.58
C LEU A 41 8.33 0.56 11.98
N PHE A 42 8.35 0.03 10.75
CA PHE A 42 9.59 -0.34 10.06
C PHE A 42 10.38 0.86 9.54
N ALA A 43 9.70 1.84 8.93
CA ALA A 43 10.35 2.78 8.04
C ALA A 43 10.83 4.07 8.69
N MET A 44 10.29 4.48 9.85
CA MET A 44 10.57 5.82 10.36
C MET A 44 10.51 5.93 11.88
N THR A 45 11.66 6.22 12.47
CA THR A 45 11.76 6.87 13.78
C THR A 45 11.08 8.25 13.74
N ARG A 46 10.81 8.84 14.91
CA ARG A 46 10.19 10.17 14.98
C ARG A 46 11.04 11.24 14.28
N GLU A 47 12.34 11.17 14.47
CA GLU A 47 13.33 12.11 13.92
C GLU A 47 13.36 12.05 12.38
N GLU A 48 13.34 10.84 11.81
CA GLU A 48 13.31 10.65 10.34
C GLU A 48 12.03 11.20 9.71
N ARG A 49 10.89 11.17 10.42
CA ARG A 49 9.63 11.79 9.93
C ARG A 49 9.74 13.29 9.87
N GLU A 50 10.24 13.90 10.95
CA GLU A 50 10.39 15.35 11.05
C GLU A 50 11.38 15.84 9.98
N LEU A 51 12.50 15.14 9.78
CA LEU A 51 13.47 15.45 8.73
C LEU A 51 12.90 15.29 7.31
N ALA A 52 12.17 14.20 7.04
CA ALA A 52 11.55 13.97 5.74
C ALA A 52 10.49 15.03 5.41
N SER A 53 9.69 15.44 6.40
CA SER A 53 8.71 16.53 6.26
C SER A 53 9.39 17.86 5.92
N LEU A 54 10.41 18.25 6.70
CA LEU A 54 11.17 19.48 6.45
C LEU A 54 11.81 19.50 5.06
N TRP A 55 12.39 18.37 4.63
CA TRP A 55 12.97 18.26 3.30
C TRP A 55 11.92 18.41 2.19
N LEU A 56 10.73 17.85 2.38
CA LEU A 56 9.63 17.95 1.42
C LEU A 56 9.16 19.41 1.28
N GLU A 57 9.00 20.10 2.40
CA GLU A 57 8.62 21.52 2.44
C GLU A 57 9.66 22.42 1.78
N GLN A 58 10.95 22.19 2.06
CA GLN A 58 12.03 22.98 1.47
C GLN A 58 12.18 22.74 -0.03
N LYS A 59 12.06 21.48 -0.47
CA LYS A 59 12.29 21.10 -1.87
C LYS A 59 11.07 21.32 -2.76
N TYR A 60 9.86 21.17 -2.22
CA TYR A 60 8.60 21.28 -2.95
C TYR A 60 7.61 22.21 -2.22
N PRO A 61 7.93 23.50 -2.08
CA PRO A 61 7.10 24.46 -1.34
C PRO A 61 5.70 24.64 -1.96
N ASP A 62 5.58 24.44 -3.27
CA ASP A 62 4.31 24.54 -4.00
C ASP A 62 3.60 23.19 -4.20
N SER A 63 3.99 22.16 -3.45
CA SER A 63 3.30 20.86 -3.54
C SER A 63 1.89 20.95 -2.96
N GLY A 64 0.92 20.40 -3.69
CA GLY A 64 -0.48 20.36 -3.29
C GLY A 64 -0.97 18.95 -3.03
N THR A 65 -2.10 18.82 -2.33
CA THR A 65 -2.81 17.55 -2.20
C THR A 65 -3.51 17.17 -3.51
N THR A 66 -3.25 15.96 -3.99
CA THR A 66 -4.04 15.34 -5.06
C THR A 66 -4.91 14.22 -4.49
N SER A 67 -6.12 14.05 -5.05
CA SER A 67 -6.99 12.93 -4.69
C SER A 67 -6.87 11.84 -5.76
N GLY A 68 -6.54 10.63 -5.31
CA GLY A 68 -6.57 9.46 -6.18
C GLY A 68 -8.00 9.06 -6.55
N ARG A 69 -8.12 8.25 -7.61
CA ARG A 69 -9.38 7.59 -7.99
C ARG A 69 -9.92 6.78 -6.81
N GLN A 70 -11.14 7.09 -6.37
CA GLN A 70 -11.83 6.35 -5.31
C GLN A 70 -12.29 4.97 -5.79
N ALA A 71 -12.33 3.98 -4.88
CA ALA A 71 -12.95 2.71 -5.22
C ALA A 71 -14.46 2.90 -5.50
N GLY A 72 -14.95 2.21 -6.52
CA GLY A 72 -16.37 2.24 -6.87
C GLY A 72 -17.26 1.67 -5.75
N LYS A 73 -18.57 1.95 -5.83
CA LYS A 73 -19.57 1.26 -5.01
C LYS A 73 -19.74 -0.18 -5.51
N SER A 74 -19.92 -1.14 -4.62
CA SER A 74 -20.33 -2.51 -4.95
C SER A 74 -21.11 -3.11 -3.78
N ARG A 75 -22.07 -4.00 -4.08
CA ARG A 75 -22.97 -4.62 -3.09
C ARG A 75 -22.22 -5.38 -1.96
N ASP A 76 -20.96 -5.74 -2.19
CA ASP A 76 -20.09 -6.47 -1.24
C ASP A 76 -18.73 -5.76 -1.07
N GLY A 77 -18.72 -4.43 -1.16
CA GLY A 77 -17.52 -3.62 -1.02
C GLY A 77 -16.86 -3.80 0.35
N ASP A 78 -17.65 -3.79 1.42
CA ASP A 78 -17.14 -3.93 2.78
C ASP A 78 -16.54 -5.32 3.05
N VAL A 79 -17.17 -6.37 2.54
CA VAL A 79 -16.61 -7.74 2.60
C VAL A 79 -15.27 -7.81 1.89
N SER A 80 -15.17 -7.17 0.71
CA SER A 80 -13.91 -7.11 -0.04
C SER A 80 -12.83 -6.36 0.72
N ARG A 81 -13.19 -5.25 1.37
CA ARG A 81 -12.29 -4.46 2.22
C ARG A 81 -11.81 -5.25 3.44
N ILE A 82 -12.72 -5.91 4.16
CA ILE A 82 -12.38 -6.76 5.31
C ILE A 82 -11.45 -7.91 4.88
N THR A 83 -11.72 -8.52 3.73
CA THR A 83 -10.87 -9.60 3.19
C THR A 83 -9.46 -9.09 2.89
N GLY A 84 -9.36 -7.91 2.26
CA GLY A 84 -8.07 -7.27 1.99
C GLY A 84 -7.31 -6.93 3.27
N TYR A 85 -8.01 -6.42 4.29
CA TYR A 85 -7.44 -6.10 5.59
C TYR A 85 -6.85 -7.36 6.26
N LYS A 86 -7.64 -8.43 6.36
CA LYS A 86 -7.20 -9.71 6.94
C LYS A 86 -6.00 -10.31 6.21
N GLU A 87 -5.94 -10.18 4.89
CA GLU A 87 -4.79 -10.66 4.12
C GLU A 87 -3.54 -9.82 4.44
N GLY A 88 -3.68 -8.49 4.48
CA GLY A 88 -2.62 -7.56 4.82
C GLY A 88 -2.11 -7.70 6.26
N GLU A 89 -2.94 -8.13 7.22
CA GLU A 89 -2.52 -8.40 8.60
C GLU A 89 -1.49 -9.52 8.72
N ASN A 90 -1.31 -10.36 7.70
CA ASN A 90 -0.28 -11.40 7.68
C ASN A 90 1.07 -10.88 7.18
N VAL A 91 1.13 -9.66 6.67
CA VAL A 91 2.38 -9.05 6.23
C VAL A 91 3.22 -8.69 7.45
N ARG A 92 4.49 -9.06 7.42
CA ARG A 92 5.50 -8.68 8.41
C ARG A 92 6.67 -8.04 7.68
N LEU A 93 7.17 -6.93 8.20
CA LEU A 93 8.39 -6.29 7.71
C LEU A 93 9.50 -6.53 8.73
N HIS A 94 10.45 -7.38 8.37
CA HIS A 94 11.58 -7.69 9.24
C HIS A 94 12.73 -6.71 8.97
N GLN A 95 13.17 -5.99 10.01
CA GLN A 95 14.37 -5.16 9.94
C GLN A 95 15.60 -6.08 9.92
N PRO A 96 16.44 -6.02 8.88
CA PRO A 96 17.62 -6.87 8.81
C PRO A 96 18.62 -6.40 9.88
N VAL A 97 18.76 -7.20 10.94
CA VAL A 97 19.62 -6.87 12.10
C VAL A 97 21.12 -7.00 11.78
N ASN A 98 21.46 -7.66 10.67
CA ASN A 98 22.83 -7.88 10.16
C ASN A 98 22.94 -7.63 8.64
N GLY A 99 22.08 -6.79 8.07
CA GLY A 99 22.09 -6.52 6.63
C GLY A 99 23.36 -5.76 6.24
N GLN A 100 24.35 -6.46 5.68
CA GLN A 100 25.48 -5.78 5.02
C GLN A 100 24.91 -4.87 3.91
N GLU A 101 25.41 -3.65 3.85
CA GLU A 101 25.04 -2.69 2.81
C GLU A 101 25.25 -3.34 1.44
N GLN A 102 24.16 -3.61 0.70
CA GLN A 102 24.29 -4.15 -0.65
C GLN A 102 24.99 -3.09 -1.50
N GLN A 103 26.07 -3.49 -2.18
CA GLN A 103 26.83 -2.62 -3.07
C GLN A 103 25.86 -1.88 -4.01
N LYS A 104 25.82 -0.56 -3.88
CA LYS A 104 25.06 0.30 -4.77
C LYS A 104 25.68 0.15 -6.16
N LEU A 105 24.94 -0.45 -7.10
CA LEU A 105 25.33 -0.51 -8.49
C LEU A 105 25.25 0.90 -9.07
N GLY A 106 26.40 1.57 -9.20
CA GLY A 106 26.53 2.80 -9.97
C GLY A 106 27.22 3.94 -9.23
N SER A 107 28.55 3.88 -9.17
CA SER A 107 29.38 5.07 -9.37
C SER A 107 30.72 4.59 -9.94
N GLY A 108 30.71 4.32 -11.24
CA GLY A 108 31.92 4.12 -12.03
C GLY A 108 32.00 5.29 -13.00
N LEU A 109 32.96 6.18 -12.70
CA LEU A 109 33.71 7.12 -13.55
C LEU A 109 32.99 7.77 -14.75
#